data_AF-A0A535MST4-F1
#
_entry.id   AF-A0A535MST4-F1
#
_cell.length_a   1.000
_cell.length_b   1.000
_cell.length_c   1.000
_cell.angle_alpha   90.00
_cell.angle_beta   90.00
_cell.angle_gamma   90.00
#
_symmetry.space_group_name_H-M   'P 1'
#
loop_
_entity.id
_entity.type
_entity.pdbx_description
1 polymer ?
#
loop_
_entity_poly.entity_id
_entity_poly.type
_entity_poly.pdbx_seq_one_letter_code
_entity_poly.pdbx_strand_id
1 'polypeptide(L)'
;MWLAARAHSHTLPVAIAILLALALVGLLPLDPGFRYVVVLSMSVGIAAVSGYLGQANFGQFAFVGIGAYAITALRAEAHLDVVLALLATIVLAAVLSAIIGAAMVQLRHFGAALTTFFFA
;
A
#
# COMPACT_ATOMS: atom_id res chain seq x y z
N MET A 1 -25.36 7.65 4.90
CA MET A 1 -25.08 6.82 6.09
C MET A 1 -24.74 5.39 5.65
N TRP A 2 -23.74 5.17 4.80
CA TRP A 2 -23.44 3.84 4.22
C TRP A 2 -21.96 3.76 3.80
N LEU A 3 -21.04 3.77 4.78
CA LEU A 3 -19.62 3.43 4.61
C LEU A 3 -19.33 1.99 5.07
N ALA A 4 -20.34 1.14 5.07
CA ALA A 4 -20.24 -0.23 5.56
C ALA A 4 -20.00 -1.23 4.43
N ALA A 5 -18.98 -0.99 3.60
CA ALA A 5 -18.33 -2.09 2.89
C ALA A 5 -17.51 -2.87 3.93
N ARG A 6 -18.21 -3.64 4.76
CA ARG A 6 -17.60 -4.47 5.80
C ARG A 6 -16.93 -5.64 5.08
N ALA A 7 -15.67 -5.45 4.68
CA ALA A 7 -14.79 -6.55 4.33
C ALA A 7 -14.81 -7.52 5.53
N HIS A 8 -15.53 -8.63 5.41
CA HIS A 8 -15.64 -9.65 6.44
C HIS A 8 -14.35 -10.48 6.48
N SER A 9 -13.20 -9.81 6.54
CA SER A 9 -11.91 -10.46 6.58
C SER A 9 -11.56 -10.70 8.05
N HIS A 10 -11.40 -11.96 8.44
CA HIS A 10 -10.86 -12.39 9.73
C HIS A 10 -9.40 -11.90 9.97
N THR A 11 -8.92 -10.96 9.16
CA THR A 11 -7.61 -10.34 9.20
C THR A 11 -7.52 -9.18 10.18
N LEU A 12 -8.65 -8.58 10.57
CA LEU A 12 -8.69 -7.49 11.55
C LEU A 12 -8.07 -7.88 12.90
N PRO A 13 -8.42 -9.03 13.54
CA PRO A 13 -7.76 -9.45 14.77
C PRO A 13 -6.26 -9.74 14.57
N VAL A 14 -5.87 -10.26 13.40
CA VAL A 14 -4.45 -10.52 13.08
C VAL A 14 -3.68 -9.22 12.93
N ALA A 15 -4.24 -8.23 12.24
CA ALA A 15 -3.64 -6.91 12.08
C ALA A 15 -3.49 -6.19 13.42
N ILE A 16 -4.52 -6.23 14.27
CA ILE A 16 -4.46 -5.68 15.63
C ILE A 16 -3.38 -6.40 16.46
N ALA A 17 -3.30 -7.73 16.39
CA ALA A 17 -2.28 -8.49 17.12
C ALA A 17 -0.86 -8.14 16.65
N ILE A 18 -0.64 -7.97 15.34
CA ILE A 18 0.65 -7.54 14.79
C ILE A 18 1.00 -6.13 15.27
N LEU A 19 0.06 -5.19 15.21
CA LEU A 19 0.27 -3.81 15.66
C LEU A 19 0.56 -3.73 17.17
N LEU A 20 -0.15 -4.52 17.98
CA LEU A 20 0.11 -4.63 19.42
C LEU A 20 1.48 -5.23 19.71
N ALA A 21 1.87 -6.28 19.00
CA ALA A 21 3.18 -6.91 19.16
C ALA A 21 4.30 -5.91 18.81
N LEU A 22 4.17 -5.17 17.71
CA LEU A 22 5.12 -4.13 17.32
C LEU A 22 5.19 -3.00 18.35
N ALA A 23 4.05 -2.56 18.88
CA ALA A 23 4.00 -1.55 19.93
C ALA A 23 4.72 -2.03 21.20
N LEU A 24 4.43 -3.27 21.66
CA LEU A 24 5.08 -3.84 22.84
C LEU A 24 6.60 -3.97 22.67
N VAL A 25 7.06 -4.36 21.48
CA VAL A 25 8.50 -4.41 21.16
C VAL A 25 9.14 -3.03 21.26
N GLY A 26 8.43 -1.96 20.88
CA GLY A 26 8.89 -0.59 21.02
C GLY A 26 9.01 -0.11 22.48
N LEU A 27 8.26 -0.71 23.40
CA LEU A 27 8.31 -0.41 24.84
C LEU A 27 9.40 -1.17 25.59
N LEU A 28 10.11 -2.11 24.97
CA LEU A 28 11.20 -2.80 25.65
C LEU A 28 12.29 -1.79 26.06
N PRO A 29 12.82 -1.89 27.30
CA PRO A 29 14.01 -1.17 27.72
C PRO A 29 15.22 -1.79 27.00
N LEU A 30 15.42 -1.37 25.75
CA LEU A 30 16.53 -1.80 24.92
C LEU A 30 17.77 -0.96 25.25
N ASP A 31 18.86 -1.65 25.52
CA ASP A 31 20.18 -1.06 25.71
C ASP A 31 20.54 -0.18 24.49
N PRO A 32 21.16 1.00 24.65
CA PRO A 32 21.50 1.89 23.54
C PRO A 32 22.27 1.20 22.40
N GLY A 33 23.19 0.28 22.75
CA GLY A 33 23.93 -0.51 21.76
C GLY A 33 23.01 -1.46 20.98
N PHE A 34 22.06 -2.11 21.67
CA PHE A 34 21.10 -3.00 21.03
C PHE A 34 20.10 -2.25 20.15
N ARG A 35 19.63 -1.07 20.58
CA ARG A 35 18.80 -0.17 19.75
C ARG A 35 19.49 0.21 18.46
N TYR A 36 20.77 0.57 18.54
CA TYR A 36 21.56 0.93 17.36
C TYR A 36 21.65 -0.23 16.36
N VAL A 37 21.96 -1.44 16.84
CA VAL A 37 22.06 -2.63 15.99
C VAL A 37 20.72 -2.99 15.34
N VAL A 38 19.61 -2.90 16.09
CA VAL A 38 18.27 -3.18 15.54
C VAL A 38 17.90 -2.16 14.46
N VAL A 39 18.10 -0.86 14.70
CA VAL A 39 17.81 0.19 13.71
C VAL A 39 18.68 0.00 12.47
N LEU A 40 19.98 -0.25 12.64
CA LEU A 40 20.91 -0.49 11.53
C LEU A 40 20.50 -1.72 10.71
N SER A 41 20.12 -2.81 11.37
CA SER A 41 19.67 -4.05 10.71
C SER A 41 18.37 -3.83 9.93
N MET A 42 17.43 -3.05 10.47
CA MET A 42 16.21 -2.67 9.75
C MET A 42 16.51 -1.79 8.54
N SER A 43 17.41 -0.80 8.66
CA SER A 43 17.81 0.06 7.55
C SER A 43 18.49 -0.73 6.43
N VAL A 44 19.36 -1.69 6.77
CA VAL A 44 20.00 -2.59 5.79
C VAL A 44 18.98 -3.53 5.16
N GLY A 45 18.05 -4.08 5.96
CA GLY A 45 16.96 -4.91 5.45
C GLY A 45 16.09 -4.16 4.45
N ILE A 46 15.69 -2.92 4.76
CA ILE A 46 14.95 -2.06 3.85
C ILE A 46 15.79 -1.75 2.61
N ALA A 47 17.07 -1.41 2.76
CA ALA A 47 17.95 -1.14 1.62
C ALA A 47 18.15 -2.37 0.71
N ALA A 48 18.19 -3.57 1.27
CA ALA A 48 18.31 -4.82 0.52
C ALA A 48 17.02 -5.16 -0.23
N VAL A 49 15.85 -4.99 0.42
CA VAL A 49 14.54 -5.19 -0.21
C VAL A 49 14.29 -4.15 -1.30
N SER A 50 14.57 -2.88 -1.04
CA SER A 50 14.37 -1.82 -2.03
C SER A 50 15.41 -1.83 -3.14
N GLY A 51 16.67 -2.17 -2.85
CA GLY A 51 17.78 -2.06 -3.80
C GLY A 51 18.13 -3.34 -4.55
N TYR A 52 18.35 -4.45 -3.83
CA TYR A 52 18.97 -5.67 -4.39
C TYR A 52 17.93 -6.71 -4.82
N LEU A 53 16.75 -6.72 -4.18
CA LEU A 53 15.65 -7.64 -4.50
C LEU A 53 14.64 -7.08 -5.53
N GLY A 54 14.93 -5.89 -6.08
CA GLY A 54 14.00 -5.10 -6.88
C GLY A 54 13.14 -4.20 -5.97
N GLN A 55 13.03 -2.91 -6.30
CA GLN A 55 12.27 -1.95 -5.50
C GLN A 55 10.89 -2.53 -5.13
N ALA A 56 10.54 -2.44 -3.85
CA ALA A 56 9.20 -2.82 -3.41
C ALA A 56 8.20 -1.83 -4.02
N ASN A 57 7.65 -2.15 -5.19
CA ASN A 57 6.64 -1.34 -5.87
C ASN A 57 5.29 -1.46 -5.14
N PHE A 58 5.13 -0.69 -4.06
CA PHE A 58 3.91 -0.68 -3.25
C PHE A 58 2.67 -0.22 -4.03
N GLY A 59 2.87 0.59 -5.06
CA GLY A 59 1.85 1.15 -5.94
C GLY A 59 1.22 0.09 -6.82
N GLN A 60 2.00 -0.88 -7.31
CA GLN A 60 1.45 -2.04 -8.02
C GLN A 60 0.43 -2.79 -7.16
N PHE A 61 0.77 -3.09 -5.90
CA PHE A 61 -0.17 -3.74 -4.98
C PHE A 61 -1.38 -2.86 -4.66
N ALA A 62 -1.19 -1.55 -4.52
CA ALA A 62 -2.28 -0.61 -4.32
C ALA A 62 -3.26 -0.60 -5.51
N PHE A 63 -2.77 -0.50 -6.76
CA PHE A 63 -3.62 -0.52 -7.95
C PHE A 63 -4.30 -1.86 -8.19
N VAL A 64 -3.63 -2.98 -7.87
CA VAL A 64 -4.26 -4.32 -7.90
C VAL A 64 -5.40 -4.39 -6.89
N GLY A 65 -5.18 -3.93 -5.66
CA GLY A 65 -6.22 -3.90 -4.63
C GLY A 65 -7.41 -3.00 -4.99
N ILE A 66 -7.14 -1.79 -5.48
CA ILE A 66 -8.17 -0.85 -5.95
C ILE A 66 -8.96 -1.47 -7.10
N GLY A 67 -8.30 -2.08 -8.08
CA GLY A 67 -8.95 -2.71 -9.23
C GLY A 67 -9.84 -3.89 -8.81
N ALA A 68 -9.32 -4.78 -7.96
CA ALA A 68 -10.07 -5.93 -7.46
C ALA A 68 -11.29 -5.51 -6.63
N TYR A 69 -11.15 -4.51 -5.76
CA TYR A 69 -12.27 -3.98 -5.00
C TYR A 69 -13.31 -3.30 -5.90
N ALA A 70 -12.88 -2.42 -6.80
CA ALA A 70 -13.76 -1.65 -7.67
C ALA A 70 -14.59 -2.56 -8.58
N ILE A 71 -13.98 -3.52 -9.27
CA ILE A 71 -14.74 -4.44 -10.13
C ILE A 71 -15.74 -5.28 -9.32
N THR A 72 -15.36 -5.70 -8.10
CA THR A 72 -16.25 -6.44 -7.21
C THR A 72 -17.42 -5.59 -6.76
N ALA A 73 -17.17 -4.34 -6.34
CA ALA A 73 -18.21 -3.40 -5.93
C ALA A 73 -19.17 -3.07 -7.09
N LEU A 74 -18.66 -2.79 -8.28
CA LEU A 74 -19.48 -2.52 -9.47
C LEU A 74 -20.35 -3.73 -9.87
N ARG A 75 -19.84 -4.95 -9.65
CA ARG A 75 -20.57 -6.18 -9.95
C ARG A 75 -21.60 -6.55 -8.87
N ALA A 76 -21.25 -6.36 -7.60
CA ALA A 76 -22.06 -6.76 -6.46
C ALA A 76 -23.16 -5.74 -6.14
N GLU A 77 -22.86 -4.44 -6.27
CA GLU A 77 -23.77 -3.36 -5.84
C GLU A 77 -24.48 -2.68 -7.01
N ALA A 78 -23.79 -2.48 -8.14
CA ALA A 78 -24.37 -1.81 -9.31
C ALA A 78 -24.90 -2.79 -10.38
N HIS A 79 -24.78 -4.10 -10.15
CA HIS A 79 -25.24 -5.17 -11.06
C HIS A 79 -24.80 -5.00 -12.53
N LEU A 80 -23.65 -4.36 -12.75
CA LEU A 80 -23.15 -4.09 -14.09
C LEU A 80 -22.66 -5.36 -14.78
N ASP A 81 -22.77 -5.38 -16.12
CA ASP A 81 -22.13 -6.41 -16.94
C ASP A 81 -20.62 -6.43 -16.68
N VAL A 82 -19.99 -7.61 -16.74
CA VAL A 82 -18.54 -7.80 -16.53
C VAL A 82 -17.74 -6.83 -17.39
N VAL A 83 -18.13 -6.66 -18.66
CA VAL A 83 -17.38 -5.82 -19.59
C VAL A 83 -17.47 -4.35 -19.19
N LEU A 84 -18.66 -3.88 -18.81
CA LEU A 84 -18.86 -2.49 -18.40
C LEU A 84 -18.20 -2.20 -17.03
N ALA A 85 -18.28 -3.14 -16.10
CA ALA A 85 -17.62 -3.05 -14.80
C ALA A 85 -16.09 -3.01 -14.94
N LEU A 86 -15.53 -3.81 -15.85
CA LEU A 86 -14.11 -3.81 -16.16
C LEU A 86 -13.68 -2.47 -16.76
N LEU A 87 -14.40 -1.96 -17.76
CA LEU A 87 -14.10 -0.66 -18.37
C LEU A 87 -14.16 0.48 -17.36
N ALA A 88 -15.19 0.52 -16.53
CA ALA A 88 -15.33 1.53 -15.49
C ALA A 88 -14.19 1.44 -14.44
N THR A 89 -13.76 0.22 -14.11
CA THR A 89 -12.61 0.00 -13.23
C THR A 89 -11.28 0.47 -13.84
N ILE A 90 -11.08 0.22 -15.15
CA ILE A 90 -9.91 0.73 -15.89
C ILE A 90 -9.90 2.26 -15.89
N VAL A 91 -11.05 2.89 -16.17
CA VAL A 91 -11.18 4.35 -16.15
C VAL A 91 -10.87 4.90 -14.76
N LEU A 92 -11.39 4.27 -13.70
CA LEU A 92 -11.08 4.67 -12.32
C LEU A 92 -9.58 4.58 -12.01
N ALA A 93 -8.94 3.46 -12.37
CA ALA A 93 -7.51 3.28 -12.17
C ALA A 93 -6.68 4.32 -12.94
N ALA A 94 -7.07 4.62 -14.19
CA ALA A 94 -6.41 5.63 -15.02
C ALA A 94 -6.53 7.04 -14.42
N VAL A 95 -7.71 7.42 -13.93
CA VAL A 95 -7.93 8.73 -13.28
C VAL A 95 -7.09 8.85 -12.01
N LEU A 96 -7.08 7.82 -11.16
CA LEU A 96 -6.27 7.82 -9.94
C LEU A 96 -4.78 7.91 -10.26
N SER A 97 -4.31 7.13 -11.24
CA SER A 97 -2.92 7.19 -11.71
C SER A 97 -2.57 8.57 -12.27
N ALA A 98 -3.47 9.23 -13.00
CA ALA A 98 -3.24 10.56 -13.54
C ALA A 98 -3.11 11.61 -12.43
N ILE A 99 -3.95 11.56 -11.40
CA ILE A 99 -3.89 12.47 -10.25
C ILE A 99 -2.56 12.30 -9.50
N ILE A 100 -2.19 11.05 -9.21
CA ILE A 100 -0.93 10.73 -8.51
C ILE A 100 0.26 11.16 -9.35
N GLY A 101 0.29 10.79 -10.64
CA GLY A 101 1.35 11.18 -11.57
C GLY A 101 1.50 12.69 -11.69
N ALA A 102 0.39 13.43 -11.79
CA ALA A 102 0.40 14.88 -11.86
C ALA A 102 1.01 15.53 -10.59
N ALA A 103 0.69 15.00 -9.41
CA ALA A 103 1.28 15.46 -8.15
C ALA A 103 2.79 15.16 -8.09
N MET A 104 3.21 13.99 -8.58
CA MET A 104 4.63 13.61 -8.59
C MET A 104 5.46 14.47 -9.54
N VAL A 105 4.94 14.81 -10.72
CA VAL A 105 5.63 15.66 -11.70
C VAL A 105 5.89 17.08 -11.16
N GLN A 106 5.03 17.59 -10.28
CA GLN A 106 5.21 18.89 -9.64
C GLN A 106 6.40 18.91 -8.65
N LEU A 107 6.79 17.76 -8.11
CA LEU A 107 7.89 17.62 -7.15
C LEU A 107 9.18 17.22 -7.89
N ARG A 108 9.85 18.15 -8.57
CA ARG A 108 10.97 17.85 -9.51
C ARG A 108 12.12 16.99 -8.98
N HIS A 109 12.40 16.96 -7.68
CA HIS A 109 13.47 16.13 -7.10
C HIS A 109 12.92 15.07 -6.13
N PHE A 110 11.93 15.45 -5.31
CA PHE A 110 11.31 14.55 -4.36
C PHE A 110 10.32 13.57 -5.01
N GLY A 111 9.60 14.03 -6.04
CA GLY A 111 8.63 13.23 -6.79
C GLY A 111 9.28 12.10 -7.59
N ALA A 112 10.50 12.30 -8.09
CA ALA A 112 11.27 11.23 -8.72
C ALA A 112 11.62 10.12 -7.71
N ALA A 113 12.10 10.49 -6.52
CA ALA A 113 12.40 9.54 -5.45
C ALA A 113 11.14 8.80 -4.97
N LEU A 114 10.02 9.51 -4.80
CA LEU A 114 8.74 8.90 -4.44
C LEU A 114 8.18 7.99 -5.53
N THR A 115 8.30 8.38 -6.80
CA THR A 115 7.81 7.57 -7.92
C THR A 115 8.59 6.28 -8.03
N THR A 116 9.92 6.32 -7.88
CA THR A 116 10.74 5.10 -7.86
C THR A 116 10.45 4.21 -6.65
N PHE A 117 10.21 4.79 -5.48
CA PHE A 117 9.97 3.99 -4.28
C PHE A 117 8.56 3.37 -4.25
N PHE A 118 7.56 4.09 -4.75
CA PHE A 118 6.17 3.66 -4.66
C PHE A 118 5.59 3.10 -5.95
N PHE A 119 6.04 3.47 -7.14
CA PHE A 119 5.31 3.20 -8.38
C PHE A 119 6.11 2.57 -9.53
N ALA A 120 7.45 2.62 -9.52
CA ALA A 120 8.31 2.01 -10.54
C ALA A 120 9.10 0.83 -9.96
#